data_AF-A0A7G2SD27-F1
#
_entry.id   AF-A0A7G2SD27-F1
#
_cell.length_a   1.000
_cell.length_b   1.000
_cell.length_c   1.000
_cell.angle_alpha   90.00
_cell.angle_beta   90.00
_cell.angle_gamma   90.00
#
_symmetry.space_group_name_H-M   'P 1'
#
loop_
_entity.id
_entity.type
_entity.pdbx_description
1 polymer ?
#
loop_
_entity_poly.entity_id
_entity_poly.type
_entity_poly.pdbx_seq_one_letter_code
_entity_poly.pdbx_strand_id
1 'polypeptide(L)'
;MGRSTIYDWRKSSEGWAEAMDEAYEQGVDTLEDHALKRAHDAEKPSDALTMFLLKAHRPARYRERVDLKHSGELHQVKRIVMEGHDLELADPDPDRDKEPDAE
;
A
#
# COMPACT_ATOMS: atom_id res chain seq x y z
N MET A 1 -9.63 -1.43 32.09
CA MET A 1 -9.41 -2.16 30.82
C MET A 1 -8.59 -1.26 29.91
N GLY A 2 -7.44 -1.72 29.40
CA GLY A 2 -6.59 -0.94 28.51
C GLY A 2 -6.90 -1.21 27.04
N ARG A 3 -6.50 -0.31 26.13
CA ARG A 3 -6.66 -0.51 24.67
C ARG A 3 -5.97 -1.80 24.19
N SER A 4 -4.86 -2.19 24.81
CA SER A 4 -4.16 -3.45 24.53
C SER A 4 -5.04 -4.67 24.75
N THR A 5 -5.82 -4.70 25.84
CA THR A 5 -6.72 -5.80 26.18
C THR A 5 -7.75 -6.08 25.08
N ILE A 6 -8.26 -5.03 24.43
CA ILE A 6 -9.21 -5.13 23.31
C ILE A 6 -8.54 -5.76 22.09
N TYR A 7 -7.29 -5.40 21.78
CA TYR A 7 -6.56 -5.99 20.65
C TYR A 7 -6.16 -7.44 20.91
N ASP A 8 -5.81 -7.79 22.14
CA ASP A 8 -5.49 -9.16 22.53
C ASP A 8 -6.72 -10.07 22.34
N TRP A 9 -7.90 -9.60 22.71
CA TRP A 9 -9.17 -10.31 22.48
C TRP A 9 -9.52 -10.42 21.00
N ARG A 10 -9.22 -9.37 20.20
CA ARG A 10 -9.39 -9.43 18.74
C ARG A 10 -8.57 -10.53 18.10
N LYS A 11 -7.34 -10.70 18.59
CA LYS A 11 -6.41 -11.69 18.04
C LYS A 11 -6.75 -13.11 18.46
N SER A 12 -7.30 -13.30 19.66
CA SER A 12 -7.53 -14.63 20.24
C SER A 12 -8.90 -15.22 19.92
N SER A 13 -9.86 -14.42 19.44
CA SER A 13 -11.22 -14.87 19.16
C SER A 13 -11.71 -14.36 17.81
N GLU A 14 -11.87 -15.28 16.86
CA GLU A 14 -12.37 -15.00 15.51
C GLU A 14 -13.80 -14.46 15.54
N GLY A 15 -14.72 -15.14 16.23
CA GLY A 15 -16.12 -14.68 16.33
C GLY A 15 -16.28 -13.32 17.04
N TRP A 16 -15.40 -12.97 17.97
CA TRP A 16 -15.39 -11.64 18.58
C TRP A 16 -14.83 -10.58 17.62
N ALA A 17 -13.80 -10.92 16.84
CA ALA A 17 -13.28 -10.03 15.80
C ALA A 17 -14.35 -9.72 14.74
N GLU A 18 -15.07 -10.74 14.27
CA GLU A 18 -16.18 -10.59 13.32
C GLU A 18 -17.29 -9.72 13.89
N ALA A 19 -17.76 -9.99 15.11
CA ALA A 19 -18.80 -9.18 15.74
C ALA A 19 -18.37 -7.72 15.96
N MET A 20 -17.08 -7.47 16.24
CA MET A 20 -16.53 -6.13 16.35
C MET A 20 -16.50 -5.40 15.00
N ASP A 21 -16.13 -6.10 13.93
CA ASP A 21 -16.12 -5.54 12.58
C ASP A 21 -17.55 -5.24 12.12
N GLU A 22 -18.52 -6.12 12.38
CA GLU A 22 -19.93 -5.87 12.11
C GLU A 22 -20.45 -4.65 12.89
N ALA A 23 -20.15 -4.55 14.18
CA ALA A 23 -20.55 -3.40 15.00
C ALA A 23 -19.91 -2.08 14.50
N TYR A 24 -18.68 -2.15 13.97
CA TYR A 24 -18.02 -0.98 13.40
C TYR A 24 -18.74 -0.51 12.13
N GLU A 25 -19.08 -1.41 11.21
CA GLU A 25 -19.81 -1.08 9.99
C GLU A 25 -21.21 -0.51 10.31
N GLN A 26 -21.95 -1.10 11.26
CA GLN A 26 -23.24 -0.54 11.71
C GLN A 26 -23.08 0.88 12.30
N GLY A 27 -21.97 1.12 12.99
CA GLY A 27 -21.62 2.46 13.49
C GLY A 27 -21.36 3.45 12.36
N VAL A 28 -20.70 3.00 11.29
CA VAL A 28 -20.46 3.80 10.08
C VAL A 28 -21.78 4.13 9.39
N ASP A 29 -22.68 3.17 9.17
CA ASP A 29 -24.02 3.41 8.59
C ASP A 29 -24.77 4.50 9.36
N THR A 30 -24.71 4.45 10.70
CA THR A 30 -25.32 5.46 11.56
C THR A 30 -24.68 6.84 11.37
N LEU A 31 -23.35 6.89 11.22
CA LEU A 31 -22.64 8.14 10.95
C LEU A 31 -23.01 8.72 9.58
N GLU A 32 -23.25 7.90 8.56
CA GLU A 32 -23.70 8.34 7.24
C GLU A 32 -25.07 9.01 7.31
N ASP A 33 -26.02 8.41 8.03
CA ASP A 33 -27.34 8.99 8.28
C ASP A 33 -27.24 10.36 8.97
N HIS A 34 -26.38 10.46 9.98
CA HIS A 34 -26.13 11.72 10.67
C HIS A 34 -25.45 12.75 9.75
N ALA A 35 -24.55 12.32 8.88
CA ALA A 35 -23.89 13.19 7.92
C ALA A 35 -24.89 13.79 6.93
N LEU A 36 -25.78 12.97 6.38
CA LEU A 36 -26.87 13.40 5.49
C LEU A 36 -27.81 14.37 6.20
N LYS A 37 -28.26 14.05 7.43
CA LYS A 37 -29.12 14.93 8.23
C LYS A 37 -28.48 16.30 8.44
N ARG A 38 -27.21 16.34 8.85
CA ARG A 38 -26.50 17.60 9.12
C ARG A 38 -26.16 18.40 7.86
N ALA A 39 -25.92 17.74 6.74
CA ALA A 39 -25.69 18.42 5.47
C ALA A 39 -26.95 19.16 4.97
N HIS A 40 -28.13 18.60 5.27
CA HIS A 40 -29.42 19.17 4.88
C HIS A 40 -30.15 19.95 5.98
N ASP A 41 -29.55 20.09 7.17
CA ASP A 41 -30.16 20.79 8.30
C ASP A 41 -30.34 22.29 8.00
N ALA A 42 -31.52 22.84 8.30
CA ALA A 42 -31.85 24.23 8.01
C ALA A 42 -31.35 25.23 9.07
N GLU A 43 -31.20 24.79 10.33
CA GLU A 43 -30.81 25.66 11.45
C GLU A 43 -29.29 25.65 11.65
N LYS A 44 -28.67 24.47 11.53
CA LYS A 44 -27.23 24.23 11.75
C LYS A 44 -26.65 23.36 10.64
N PRO A 45 -26.67 23.82 9.38
CA PRO A 45 -26.08 23.10 8.26
C PRO A 45 -24.59 22.87 8.46
N SER A 46 -24.07 21.78 7.90
CA SER A 46 -22.64 21.53 7.83
C SER A 46 -22.16 21.55 6.38
N ASP A 47 -21.59 22.69 5.97
CA ASP A 47 -21.04 22.87 4.62
C ASP A 47 -19.96 21.86 4.26
N ALA A 48 -19.14 21.46 5.24
CA ALA A 48 -18.12 20.44 5.04
C ALA A 48 -18.75 19.09 4.66
N LEU A 49 -19.78 18.64 5.39
CA LEU A 49 -20.49 17.39 5.09
C LEU A 49 -21.20 17.49 3.74
N THR A 50 -21.84 18.63 3.43
CA THR A 50 -22.43 18.89 2.12
C THR A 50 -21.39 18.78 1.00
N MET A 51 -20.22 19.38 1.16
CA MET A 51 -19.12 19.31 0.20
C MET A 51 -18.64 17.86 0.00
N PHE A 52 -18.45 17.10 1.07
CA PHE A 52 -18.02 15.69 0.98
C PHE A 52 -19.06 14.84 0.25
N LEU A 53 -20.34 14.97 0.59
CA LEU A 53 -21.42 14.22 -0.06
C LEU A 53 -21.54 14.57 -1.55
N LEU A 54 -21.41 15.84 -1.93
CA LEU A 54 -21.42 16.26 -3.33
C LEU A 54 -20.22 15.70 -4.12
N LYS A 55 -19.03 15.68 -3.51
CA LYS A 55 -17.84 15.06 -4.10
C LYS A 55 -18.01 13.55 -4.28
N ALA A 56 -18.59 12.86 -3.31
CA ALA A 56 -18.82 11.43 -3.34
C ALA A 56 -19.86 11.02 -4.40
N HIS A 57 -21.02 11.65 -4.43
CA HIS A 57 -22.13 11.25 -5.31
C HIS A 57 -22.12 11.90 -6.70
N ARG A 58 -21.42 13.02 -6.87
CA ARG A 58 -21.32 13.76 -8.13
C ARG A 58 -19.87 14.15 -8.48
N PRO A 59 -18.92 13.19 -8.47
CA PRO A 59 -17.49 13.48 -8.60
C PRO A 59 -17.13 14.15 -9.93
N ALA A 60 -17.83 13.84 -11.03
CA ALA A 60 -17.61 14.49 -12.32
C ALA A 60 -17.72 16.02 -12.25
N ARG A 61 -18.53 16.55 -11.33
CA ARG A 61 -18.78 17.97 -11.15
C ARG A 61 -17.98 18.57 -9.99
N TYR A 62 -17.85 17.85 -8.87
CA TYR A 62 -17.35 18.44 -7.62
C TYR A 62 -15.99 17.91 -7.15
N ARG A 63 -15.43 16.87 -7.80
CA ARG A 63 -14.09 16.38 -7.45
C ARG A 63 -13.06 17.48 -7.65
N GLU A 64 -11.97 17.38 -6.91
CA GLU A 64 -10.83 18.29 -7.07
C GLU A 64 -10.10 17.97 -8.37
N ARG A 65 -9.72 19.02 -9.10
CA ARG A 65 -8.88 18.92 -10.29
C ARG A 65 -7.50 19.44 -9.91
N VAL A 66 -6.50 18.58 -10.03
CA VAL A 66 -5.10 18.93 -9.80
C VAL A 66 -4.39 18.86 -11.16
N ASP A 67 -3.78 19.98 -11.56
CA ASP A 67 -2.87 20.03 -12.70
C ASP A 67 -1.43 20.01 -12.16
N LEU A 68 -0.80 18.84 -12.25
CA LEU A 68 0.53 18.60 -11.69
C LEU A 68 1.58 18.65 -12.81
N LYS A 69 2.32 19.76 -12.85
CA LYS A 69 3.50 19.90 -13.72
C LYS A 69 4.71 19.30 -13.02
N HIS A 70 5.25 18.23 -13.59
CA HIS A 70 6.48 17.62 -13.11
C HIS A 70 7.67 18.24 -13.83
N SER A 71 8.69 18.67 -13.07
CA SER A 71 10.00 19.04 -13.59
C SER A 71 11.07 18.27 -12.80
N GLY A 72 12.05 17.68 -13.50
CA GLY A 72 13.10 16.88 -12.88
C GLY A 72 13.82 15.98 -13.88
N GLU A 73 14.98 15.47 -13.48
CA GLU A 73 15.81 14.58 -14.30
C GLU A 73 15.51 13.11 -13.93
N LEU A 74 15.04 12.33 -14.90
CA LEU A 74 14.77 10.91 -14.73
C LEU A 74 16.05 10.09 -14.95
N HIS A 75 16.65 9.59 -13.87
CA HIS A 75 17.73 8.61 -13.96
C HIS A 75 17.15 7.20 -14.08
N GLN A 76 17.03 6.70 -15.30
CA GLN A 76 16.61 5.32 -15.56
C GLN A 76 17.83 4.38 -15.52
N VAL A 77 17.94 3.56 -14.48
CA VAL A 77 18.97 2.50 -14.41
C VAL A 77 18.50 1.31 -15.25
N LYS A 78 19.17 1.06 -16.39
CA LYS A 78 18.97 -0.17 -17.18
C LYS A 78 19.90 -1.26 -16.65
N ARG A 79 19.34 -2.41 -16.28
CA ARG A 79 20.12 -3.63 -16.03
C ARG A 79 20.41 -4.28 -17.38
N ILE A 80 21.68 -4.27 -17.78
CA ILE A 80 22.17 -5.06 -18.90
C ILE A 80 22.49 -6.45 -18.34
N VAL A 81 21.78 -7.48 -18.80
CA VAL A 81 22.15 -8.87 -18.55
C VAL A 81 23.03 -9.29 -19.72
N MET A 82 24.32 -9.49 -19.45
CA MET A 82 25.23 -10.10 -20.42
C MET A 82 24.98 -11.60 -20.37
N GLU A 83 24.51 -12.18 -21.47
CA GLU A 83 24.44 -13.64 -21.62
C GLU A 83 25.87 -14.19 -21.61
N GLY A 84 26.12 -15.19 -20.77
CA GLY A 84 27.44 -15.76 -20.54
C GLY A 84 28.07 -16.22 -21.84
N HIS A 85 29.20 -15.60 -22.20
CA HIS A 85 30.18 -16.29 -23.03
C HIS A 85 30.77 -17.40 -22.16
N ASP A 86 30.51 -18.65 -22.56
CA ASP A 86 31.19 -19.80 -22.00
C ASP A 86 32.70 -19.60 -22.16
N LEU A 87 33.38 -19.36 -21.04
CA LEU A 87 34.82 -19.54 -20.98
C LEU A 87 35.03 -21.05 -21.03
N GLU A 88 35.39 -21.58 -22.19
CA GLU A 88 35.97 -22.93 -22.29
C GLU A 88 37.13 -22.98 -21.29
N LEU A 89 36.92 -23.70 -20.18
CA LEU A 89 38.05 -24.18 -19.40
C LEU A 89 38.81 -25.12 -20.33
N ALA A 90 39.91 -24.63 -20.89
CA ALA A 90 40.91 -25.51 -21.48
C ALA A 90 41.27 -26.57 -20.43
N ASP A 91 41.28 -27.83 -20.86
CA ASP A 91 41.61 -28.96 -20.00
C ASP A 91 42.89 -28.65 -19.21
N PRO A 92 42.93 -28.95 -17.90
CA PRO A 92 44.11 -28.70 -17.10
C PRO A 92 45.29 -29.48 -17.70
N ASP A 93 46.34 -28.74 -18.07
CA ASP A 93 47.59 -29.30 -18.60
C ASP A 93 48.09 -30.39 -17.64
N PRO A 94 48.16 -31.66 -18.09
CA PRO A 94 48.50 -32.79 -17.23
C PRO A 94 49.94 -32.74 -16.69
N ASP A 95 50.79 -31.83 -17.19
CA ASP A 95 52.18 -31.68 -16.74
C ASP A 95 52.39 -30.58 -15.70
N ARG A 96 51.33 -29.91 -15.22
CA ARG A 96 51.45 -28.79 -14.27
C ARG A 96 51.99 -29.18 -12.89
N ASP A 97 51.89 -30.45 -12.48
CA ASP A 97 52.24 -30.92 -11.14
C ASP A 97 53.53 -31.76 -11.06
N LYS A 98 54.38 -31.77 -12.11
CA LYS A 98 55.72 -32.37 -11.97
C LYS A 98 56.63 -31.42 -11.20
N GLU A 99 56.85 -31.71 -9.92
CA GLU A 99 57.92 -31.07 -9.14
C GLU A 99 59.27 -31.29 -9.85
N PRO A 100 60.12 -30.27 -10.01
CA PRO A 100 61.43 -30.44 -10.61
C PRO A 100 62.29 -31.30 -9.67
N ASP A 101 62.89 -32.36 -10.22
CA ASP A 101 63.83 -33.23 -9.52
C ASP A 101 64.92 -32.39 -8.84
N ALA A 102 65.05 -32.58 -7.53
CA ALA A 102 66.02 -31.89 -6.70
C ALA A 102 67.43 -32.43 -6.93
N GLU A 103 68.36 -31.54 -7.30
CA GLU A 103 69.82 -31.71 -7.20
C GLU A 103 70.42 -30.68 -6.22
#